data_AF-A0A7T5R3S8-F1
#
_entry.id   AF-A0A7T5R3S8-F1
#
_cell.length_a   1.000
_cell.length_b   1.000
_cell.length_c   1.000
_cell.angle_alpha   90.00
_cell.angle_beta   90.00
_cell.angle_gamma   90.00
#
_symmetry.space_group_name_H-M   'P 1'
#
loop_
_entity.id
_entity.type
_entity.pdbx_description
1 polymer ?
#
loop_
_entity_poly.entity_id
_entity_poly.type
_entity_poly.pdbx_seq_one_letter_code
_entity_poly.pdbx_strand_id
1 'polypeptide(L)'
;MTTELDGIYQVSSASNYEGPLVKRSDGTTEIRDGQTSRRDGNNVLWNSTFTALNENEVLMVSVADPSEARIDFLLTAHDGTPTREPVTYRSVLRLARKGDKMQMSGQIEYGNEIVILTLRKVGD
;
A
#
# COMPACT_ATOMS: atom_id res chain seq x y z
N MET A 1 9.83 5.17 17.25
CA MET A 1 8.96 5.64 16.15
C MET A 1 8.54 4.51 15.21
N THR A 2 9.45 3.66 14.69
CA THR A 2 9.05 2.58 13.76
C THR A 2 8.05 1.59 14.35
N THR A 3 8.24 1.21 15.62
CA THR A 3 7.34 0.31 16.37
C THR A 3 6.00 0.94 16.74
N GLU A 4 5.83 2.26 16.61
CA GLU A 4 4.52 2.91 16.85
C GLU A 4 3.52 2.64 15.73
N LEU A 5 4.03 2.25 14.56
CA LEU A 5 3.22 1.86 13.42
C LEU A 5 2.86 0.37 13.46
N ASP A 6 3.32 -0.37 14.46
CA ASP A 6 3.02 -1.80 14.55
C ASP A 6 1.52 -2.03 14.78
N GLY A 7 1.01 -3.06 14.12
CA GLY A 7 -0.35 -3.53 14.25
C GLY A 7 -1.00 -3.93 12.95
N ILE A 8 -2.29 -4.21 13.01
CA ILE A 8 -3.10 -4.66 11.88
C ILE A 8 -3.82 -3.47 11.26
N TYR A 9 -3.69 -3.32 9.95
CA TYR A 9 -4.27 -2.23 9.18
C TYR A 9 -5.21 -2.75 8.10
N GLN A 10 -6.37 -2.10 7.99
CA GLN A 10 -7.21 -2.19 6.80
C GLN A 10 -6.63 -1.25 5.72
N VAL A 11 -6.24 -1.84 4.59
CA VAL A 11 -5.77 -1.16 3.38
C VAL A 11 -6.95 -0.95 2.45
N SER A 12 -7.07 0.25 1.91
CA SER A 12 -8.04 0.61 0.89
C SER A 12 -7.42 1.56 -0.12
N SER A 13 -7.82 1.43 -1.37
CA SER A 13 -7.30 2.24 -2.46
C SER A 13 -8.41 2.72 -3.40
N ALA A 14 -8.26 3.92 -3.93
CA ALA A 14 -9.15 4.49 -4.95
C ALA A 14 -8.31 5.13 -6.04
N SER A 15 -8.66 4.94 -7.31
CA SER A 15 -8.01 5.65 -8.43
C SER A 15 -8.85 6.83 -8.91
N ASN A 16 -8.17 7.80 -9.50
CA ASN A 16 -8.79 8.94 -10.17
C ASN A 16 -9.66 8.56 -11.39
N TYR A 17 -9.47 7.35 -11.95
CA TYR A 17 -10.16 6.90 -13.17
C TYR A 17 -11.46 6.13 -12.90
N GLU A 18 -11.49 5.30 -11.86
CA GLU A 18 -12.62 4.37 -11.61
C GLU A 18 -13.44 4.73 -10.36
N GLY A 19 -13.02 5.73 -9.59
CA GLY A 19 -13.68 6.10 -8.34
C GLY A 19 -13.43 5.08 -7.21
N PRO A 20 -14.24 5.07 -6.15
CA PRO A 20 -14.08 4.17 -5.02
C PRO A 20 -14.57 2.75 -5.36
N LEU A 21 -13.81 2.02 -6.16
CA LEU A 21 -13.99 0.59 -6.35
C LEU A 21 -13.09 -0.17 -5.36
N VAL A 22 -13.66 -1.16 -4.66
CA VAL A 22 -12.86 -2.08 -3.84
C VAL A 22 -11.94 -2.85 -4.78
N LYS A 23 -10.64 -2.60 -4.66
CA LYS A 23 -9.66 -3.29 -5.49
C LYS A 23 -9.32 -4.64 -4.87
N ARG A 24 -8.96 -5.62 -5.69
CA ARG A 24 -8.45 -6.93 -5.19
C ARG A 24 -7.14 -6.80 -4.41
N SER A 25 -6.44 -5.68 -4.58
CA SER A 25 -5.28 -5.28 -3.80
C SER A 25 -5.64 -4.78 -2.40
N ASP A 26 -6.89 -4.40 -2.13
CA ASP A 26 -7.37 -4.00 -0.81
C ASP A 26 -7.46 -5.22 0.12
N GLY A 27 -7.44 -4.99 1.43
CA GLY A 27 -7.46 -6.07 2.41
C GLY A 27 -6.80 -5.66 3.71
N THR A 28 -6.35 -6.63 4.49
CA THR A 28 -5.61 -6.36 5.73
C THR A 28 -4.12 -6.56 5.52
N THR A 29 -3.32 -5.82 6.27
CA THR A 29 -1.88 -6.00 6.37
C THR A 29 -1.44 -5.83 7.81
N GLU A 30 -0.40 -6.55 8.20
CA GLU A 30 0.23 -6.34 9.49
C GLU A 30 1.56 -5.61 9.28
N ILE A 31 1.73 -4.49 9.98
CA ILE A 31 3.00 -3.79 10.09
C ILE A 31 3.70 -4.30 11.34
N ARG A 32 4.95 -4.77 11.19
CA ARG A 32 5.85 -5.10 12.28
C ARG A 32 7.22 -4.52 12.00
N ASP A 33 7.77 -3.77 12.94
CA ASP A 33 9.06 -3.10 12.82
C ASP A 33 9.16 -2.24 11.52
N GLY A 34 8.04 -1.62 11.16
CA GLY A 34 7.92 -0.81 9.94
C GLY A 34 7.93 -1.63 8.63
N GLN A 35 7.64 -2.93 8.69
CA GLN A 35 7.61 -3.79 7.51
C GLN A 35 6.29 -4.53 7.39
N THR A 36 5.88 -4.83 6.16
CA THR A 36 4.74 -5.70 5.85
C THR A 36 5.13 -6.72 4.81
N SER A 37 4.57 -7.91 4.89
CA SER A 37 4.55 -8.89 3.79
C SER A 37 3.15 -9.48 3.68
N ARG A 38 2.51 -9.35 2.52
CA ARG A 38 1.16 -9.89 2.28
C ARG A 38 0.97 -10.31 0.84
N ARG A 39 -0.02 -11.18 0.61
CA ARG A 39 -0.54 -11.45 -0.73
C ARG A 39 -1.92 -10.82 -0.89
N ASP A 40 -2.21 -10.39 -2.12
CA ASP A 40 -3.52 -9.85 -2.46
C ASP A 40 -4.44 -10.90 -3.11
N GLY A 41 -5.65 -10.47 -3.51
CA GLY A 41 -6.64 -11.35 -4.14
C GLY A 41 -6.24 -11.89 -5.52
N ASN A 42 -5.15 -11.41 -6.13
CA ASN A 42 -4.57 -11.95 -7.36
C ASN A 42 -3.28 -12.74 -7.10
N ASN A 43 -2.94 -12.99 -5.83
CA ASN A 43 -1.74 -13.70 -5.36
C ASN A 43 -0.42 -12.94 -5.59
N VAL A 44 -0.47 -11.63 -5.86
CA VAL A 44 0.71 -10.77 -5.94
C VAL A 44 1.31 -10.62 -4.55
N LEU A 45 2.62 -10.79 -4.41
CA LEU A 45 3.33 -10.57 -3.15
C LEU A 45 3.66 -9.09 -3.00
N TRP A 46 3.20 -8.49 -1.92
CA TRP A 46 3.45 -7.10 -1.56
C TRP A 46 4.36 -7.04 -0.34
N ASN A 47 5.56 -6.50 -0.53
CA ASN A 47 6.51 -6.22 0.55
C ASN A 47 6.66 -4.71 0.70
N SER A 48 6.37 -4.18 1.88
CA SER A 48 6.42 -2.73 2.11
C SER A 48 7.27 -2.39 3.31
N THR A 49 7.94 -1.24 3.23
CA THR A 49 8.70 -0.62 4.32
C THR A 49 8.15 0.76 4.61
N PHE A 50 8.01 1.07 5.89
CA PHE A 50 7.48 2.32 6.43
C PHE A 50 8.56 2.99 7.28
N THR A 51 8.99 4.19 6.86
CA THR A 51 10.01 4.97 7.54
C THR A 51 9.41 6.29 7.99
N ALA A 52 9.38 6.55 9.30
CA ALA A 52 8.93 7.84 9.82
C ALA A 52 9.86 8.96 9.32
N LEU A 53 9.29 9.96 8.67
CA LEU A 53 10.01 11.17 8.23
C LEU A 53 9.96 12.25 9.31
N ASN A 54 8.81 12.34 10.00
CA ASN A 54 8.55 13.20 11.15
C ASN A 54 7.34 12.66 11.93
N GLU A 55 6.84 13.41 12.91
CA GLU A 55 5.71 13.01 13.77
C GLU A 55 4.40 12.75 12.99
N ASN A 56 4.25 13.36 11.81
CA ASN A 56 3.01 13.35 11.04
C ASN A 56 3.16 12.72 9.64
N GLU A 57 4.35 12.30 9.25
CA GLU A 57 4.62 11.80 7.90
C GLU A 57 5.48 10.54 7.91
N VAL A 58 5.10 9.59 7.07
CA VAL A 58 5.74 8.29 6.91
C VAL A 58 6.01 8.04 5.43
N LEU A 59 7.25 7.77 5.08
CA LEU A 59 7.61 7.28 3.75
C LEU A 59 7.23 5.80 3.65
N MET A 60 6.40 5.47 2.67
CA MET A 60 6.13 4.10 2.26
C MET A 60 6.90 3.80 0.96
N VAL A 61 7.60 2.67 0.96
CA VAL A 61 8.12 2.03 -0.26
C VAL A 61 7.52 0.63 -0.30
N SER A 62 6.86 0.27 -1.41
CA SER A 62 6.19 -1.02 -1.57
C SER A 62 6.59 -1.67 -2.87
N VAL A 63 6.98 -2.94 -2.83
CA VAL A 63 7.32 -3.75 -4.00
C VAL A 63 6.21 -4.78 -4.18
N ALA A 64 5.59 -4.75 -5.36
CA ALA A 64 4.63 -5.74 -5.83
C ALA A 64 5.32 -6.71 -6.77
N ASP A 65 5.39 -7.98 -6.39
CA ASP A 65 5.97 -9.06 -7.18
C ASP A 65 4.84 -9.98 -7.69
N PRO A 66 4.56 -9.98 -9.01
CA PRO A 66 3.49 -10.78 -9.59
C PRO A 66 3.97 -12.16 -10.08
N SER A 67 5.17 -12.61 -9.73
CA SER A 67 5.74 -13.90 -10.19
C SER A 67 4.85 -15.11 -9.89
N GLU A 68 4.09 -15.05 -8.79
CA GLU A 68 3.11 -16.07 -8.38
C GLU A 68 1.66 -15.62 -8.59
N ALA A 69 1.44 -14.48 -9.24
CA ALA A 69 0.09 -14.01 -9.51
C ALA A 69 -0.67 -14.96 -10.43
N ARG A 70 -2.00 -14.82 -10.45
CA ARG A 70 -2.84 -15.56 -11.40
C ARG A 70 -2.34 -15.41 -12.84
N ILE A 71 -2.45 -16.47 -13.64
CA ILE A 71 -1.92 -16.51 -15.01
C ILE A 71 -2.49 -15.43 -15.93
N ASP A 72 -3.73 -15.00 -15.67
CA ASP A 72 -4.48 -13.97 -16.39
C ASP A 72 -4.28 -12.55 -15.85
N PHE A 73 -3.39 -12.37 -14.86
CA PHE A 73 -3.13 -11.08 -14.22
C PHE A 73 -1.75 -10.54 -14.60
N LEU A 74 -1.69 -9.22 -14.83
CA LEU A 74 -0.47 -8.45 -15.07
C LEU A 74 -0.53 -7.17 -14.24
N LEU A 75 0.62 -6.73 -13.73
CA LEU A 75 0.75 -5.39 -13.18
C LEU A 75 0.88 -4.39 -14.32
N THR A 76 0.71 -3.11 -14.01
CA THR A 76 1.05 -2.01 -14.92
C THR A 76 2.45 -1.53 -14.58
N ALA A 77 3.34 -1.47 -15.57
CA ALA A 77 4.67 -0.87 -15.47
C ALA A 77 4.57 0.66 -15.47
N HIS A 78 5.67 1.35 -15.13
CA HIS A 78 5.67 2.81 -14.98
C HIS A 78 5.37 3.54 -16.30
N ASP A 79 5.67 2.91 -17.44
CA ASP A 79 5.33 3.42 -18.78
C ASP A 79 3.88 3.12 -19.21
N GLY A 80 3.08 2.50 -18.33
CA GLY A 80 1.69 2.12 -18.60
C GLY A 80 1.51 0.77 -19.29
N THR A 81 2.60 0.05 -19.61
CA THR A 81 2.50 -1.26 -20.27
C THR A 81 2.23 -2.39 -19.26
N PRO A 82 1.53 -3.48 -19.65
CA PRO A 82 1.37 -4.64 -18.79
C PRO A 82 2.70 -5.36 -18.54
N THR A 83 2.95 -5.82 -17.31
CA THR A 83 4.21 -6.47 -16.91
C THR A 83 4.03 -7.62 -15.91
N ARG A 84 4.97 -8.59 -15.96
CA ARG A 84 5.19 -9.62 -14.94
C ARG A 84 6.43 -9.37 -14.09
N GLU A 85 7.12 -8.26 -14.33
CA GLU A 85 8.25 -7.86 -13.51
C GLU A 85 7.78 -7.20 -12.21
N PRO A 86 8.57 -7.27 -11.13
CA PRO A 86 8.28 -6.54 -9.92
C PRO A 86 8.17 -5.03 -10.15
N VAL A 87 7.19 -4.42 -9.48
CA VAL A 87 6.91 -2.98 -9.56
C VAL A 87 7.11 -2.34 -8.19
N THR A 88 7.78 -1.19 -8.14
CA THR A 88 7.96 -0.43 -6.89
C THR A 88 7.10 0.82 -6.87
N TYR A 89 6.31 0.97 -5.82
CA TYR A 89 5.51 2.14 -5.50
C TYR A 89 6.13 2.92 -4.33
N ARG A 90 6.00 4.24 -4.37
CA ARG A 90 6.49 5.13 -3.31
C ARG A 90 5.43 6.18 -3.00
N SER A 91 5.27 6.50 -1.71
CA SER A 91 4.38 7.58 -1.28
C SER A 91 4.79 8.12 0.07
N VAL A 92 4.61 9.42 0.27
CA VAL A 92 4.61 10.03 1.61
C VAL A 92 3.18 9.98 2.13
N LEU A 93 2.98 9.23 3.21
CA LEU A 93 1.71 9.08 3.88
C LEU A 93 1.61 10.06 5.04
N ARG A 94 0.52 10.79 5.11
CA ARG A 94 0.17 11.63 6.26
C ARG A 94 -0.49 10.80 7.34
N LEU A 95 0.01 10.93 8.56
CA LEU A 95 -0.48 10.28 9.75
C LEU A 95 -1.54 11.16 10.42
N ALA A 96 -2.71 10.58 10.67
CA ALA A 96 -3.78 11.17 11.45
C ALA A 96 -4.04 10.29 12.68
N ARG A 97 -4.02 10.89 13.86
CA ARG A 97 -4.29 10.22 15.14
C ARG A 97 -5.53 10.81 15.79
N LYS A 98 -6.39 9.96 16.35
CA LYS A 98 -7.54 10.37 17.16
C LYS A 98 -7.75 9.36 18.29
N GLY A 99 -7.20 9.67 19.47
CA GLY A 99 -7.17 8.74 20.60
C GLY A 99 -6.29 7.53 20.26
N ASP A 100 -6.87 6.35 20.39
CA ASP A 100 -6.29 5.05 20.02
C ASP A 100 -6.30 4.78 18.51
N LYS A 101 -7.06 5.57 17.74
CA LYS A 101 -7.20 5.38 16.28
C LYS A 101 -6.05 6.02 15.54
N MET A 102 -5.53 5.28 14.56
CA MET A 102 -4.50 5.73 13.63
C MET A 102 -4.95 5.50 12.19
N GLN A 103 -4.73 6.50 11.35
CA GLN A 103 -4.92 6.40 9.91
C GLN A 103 -3.71 7.01 9.19
N MET A 104 -3.26 6.35 8.14
CA MET A 104 -2.27 6.86 7.20
C MET A 104 -2.92 7.03 5.84
N SER A 105 -2.68 8.15 5.15
CA SER A 105 -3.18 8.36 3.80
C SER A 105 -2.21 9.14 2.93
N GLY A 106 -2.09 8.76 1.66
CA GLY A 106 -1.23 9.45 0.70
C GLY A 106 -1.62 9.12 -0.73
N GLN A 107 -0.93 9.77 -1.67
CA GLN A 107 -1.11 9.53 -3.09
C GLN A 107 0.10 8.77 -3.62
N ILE A 108 -0.16 7.73 -4.40
CA ILE A 108 0.83 7.04 -5.21
C ILE A 108 0.62 7.53 -6.63
N GLU A 109 1.60 8.27 -7.14
CA GLU A 109 1.69 8.60 -8.55
C GLU A 109 2.49 7.50 -9.23
N TYR A 110 1.90 6.84 -10.21
CA TYR A 110 2.57 5.77 -10.94
C TYR A 110 2.14 5.75 -12.40
N GLY A 111 3.04 6.14 -13.29
CA GLY A 111 2.71 6.41 -14.69
C GLY A 111 1.66 7.52 -14.82
N ASN A 112 0.53 7.22 -15.46
CA ASN A 112 -0.59 8.16 -15.63
C ASN A 112 -1.70 7.99 -14.58
N GLU A 113 -1.53 7.07 -13.62
CA GLU A 113 -2.52 6.81 -12.59
C GLU A 113 -2.16 7.49 -11.28
N ILE A 114 -3.18 8.04 -10.62
CA ILE A 114 -3.10 8.52 -9.25
C ILE A 114 -3.95 7.59 -8.39
N VAL A 115 -3.31 6.93 -7.44
CA VAL A 115 -3.97 6.06 -6.46
C VAL A 115 -3.92 6.73 -5.10
N ILE A 116 -5.09 6.96 -4.52
CA ILE A 116 -5.22 7.37 -3.13
C ILE A 116 -5.18 6.11 -2.27
N LEU A 117 -4.14 6.00 -1.44
CA LEU A 117 -3.98 4.90 -0.49
C LEU A 117 -4.40 5.36 0.90
N THR A 118 -5.19 4.54 1.60
CA THR A 118 -5.53 4.73 3.00
C THR A 118 -5.30 3.43 3.78
N LEU A 119 -4.53 3.52 4.88
CA LEU A 119 -4.36 2.47 5.86
C LEU A 119 -4.99 2.91 7.18
N ARG A 120 -5.90 2.11 7.73
CA ARG A 120 -6.54 2.39 9.03
C ARG A 120 -6.18 1.28 10.00
N LYS A 121 -5.61 1.61 11.16
CA LYS A 121 -5.33 0.63 12.20
C LYS A 121 -6.65 0.06 12.73
N VAL A 122 -6.74 -1.27 12.79
CA VAL A 122 -7.93 -2.04 13.22
C VAL A 122 -7.61 -3.02 14.35
N GLY A 123 -6.33 -3.24 14.66
CA GLY A 123 -5.88 -4.08 15.75
C GLY A 123 -4.40 -3.87 16.04
N ASP A 124 -3.93 -4.47 17.13
CA ASP A 124 -2.51 -4.64 17.46
C ASP A 124 -2.02 -6.01 17.00
#